data_AF-A0A3L6NCT1-F1
#
_entry.id   AF-A0A3L6NCT1-F1
#
_cell.length_a   1.000
_cell.length_b   1.000
_cell.length_c   1.000
_cell.angle_alpha   90.00
_cell.angle_beta   90.00
_cell.angle_gamma   90.00
#
_symmetry.space_group_name_H-M   'P 1'
#
loop_
_entity.id
_entity.type
_entity.pdbx_description
1 polymer ?
#
loop_
_entity_poly.entity_id
_entity_poly.type
_entity_poly.pdbx_seq_one_letter_code
_entity_poly.pdbx_strand_id
1 'polypeptide(L)'
;MGQQLDNELEMYNQISASSTEHPGRSAVRELLDSFDHRCLVHSPLWESIWTFLNRNPVGRLPPVALAVTLRRLFLALDYFHTQCKVIHTDIKGDNIMFGIYDDSVFTAFEEEELSDPTPRKEVDDSTICISRELRKPKDYGAPVLCDFGSAVPGDVEHCEDIQPDIYRAPEVILQAPWSYTVDIWNAGCMIWDIFEGRHMFTGHDPEFQKYRSRAHLAEIMALLGQPPSEVLQAGKASHKFFTDTGDFRNEIDIPERASLAQQEISLEGERKEMFLAMMNRMLQWDPAQRSPAKELAEDPWIMAYM
;
A
#
# COMPACT_ATOMS: atom_id res chain seq x y z
N MET A 1 -11.74 -17.50 1.34
CA MET A 1 -10.84 -17.76 2.49
C MET A 1 -9.88 -18.92 2.23
N GLY A 2 -10.32 -20.16 1.99
CA GLY A 2 -9.38 -21.30 1.78
C GLY A 2 -8.35 -21.11 0.66
N GLN A 3 -8.80 -20.68 -0.53
CA GLN A 3 -7.94 -20.47 -1.71
C GLN A 3 -6.98 -19.27 -1.58
N GLN A 4 -7.30 -18.32 -0.71
CA GLN A 4 -6.50 -17.10 -0.49
C GLN A 4 -5.31 -17.36 0.45
N LEU A 5 -5.50 -18.23 1.44
CA LEU A 5 -4.43 -18.67 2.36
C LEU A 5 -3.42 -19.61 1.68
N ASP A 6 -3.91 -20.49 0.80
CA ASP A 6 -3.01 -21.37 0.03
C ASP A 6 -2.13 -20.52 -0.91
N ASN A 7 -2.68 -19.45 -1.51
CA ASN A 7 -1.93 -18.45 -2.27
C ASN A 7 -0.89 -17.69 -1.42
N GLU A 8 -1.25 -17.28 -0.19
CA GLU A 8 -0.32 -16.54 0.68
C GLU A 8 0.92 -17.37 1.04
N LEU A 9 0.75 -18.64 1.38
CA LEU A 9 1.88 -19.54 1.68
C LEU A 9 2.76 -19.77 0.45
N GLU A 10 2.17 -19.89 -0.75
CA GLU A 10 2.92 -19.96 -2.01
C GLU A 10 3.77 -18.69 -2.23
N MET A 11 3.21 -17.51 -1.95
CA MET A 11 3.94 -16.24 -2.04
C MET A 11 5.12 -16.20 -1.04
N TYR A 12 4.91 -16.60 0.21
CA TYR A 12 6.01 -16.69 1.19
C TYR A 12 7.09 -17.69 0.77
N ASN A 13 6.73 -18.83 0.21
CA ASN A 13 7.70 -19.82 -0.28
C ASN A 13 8.54 -19.25 -1.44
N GLN A 14 7.91 -18.53 -2.35
CA GLN A 14 8.59 -17.85 -3.46
C GLN A 14 9.55 -16.76 -2.96
N ILE A 15 9.10 -15.93 -2.01
CA ILE A 15 9.94 -14.90 -1.36
C ILE A 15 11.13 -15.55 -0.65
N SER A 16 10.91 -16.63 0.09
CA SER A 16 11.95 -17.32 0.86
C SER A 16 12.98 -18.04 -0.01
N ALA A 17 12.60 -18.48 -1.21
CA ALA A 17 13.50 -19.06 -2.21
C ALA A 17 14.35 -18.02 -2.96
N SER A 18 14.04 -16.73 -2.79
CA SER A 18 14.70 -15.63 -3.50
C SER A 18 15.98 -15.16 -2.78
N SER A 19 16.75 -14.30 -3.46
CA SER A 19 18.05 -13.83 -2.95
C SER A 19 17.96 -13.23 -1.53
N THR A 20 18.85 -13.64 -0.64
CA THR A 20 18.97 -13.12 0.74
C THR A 20 19.81 -11.85 0.83
N GLU A 21 20.62 -11.56 -0.20
CA GLU A 21 21.58 -10.46 -0.20
C GLU A 21 20.94 -9.10 -0.55
N HIS A 22 19.70 -9.10 -1.02
CA HIS A 22 19.03 -7.88 -1.42
C HIS A 22 18.63 -7.05 -0.19
N PRO A 23 18.98 -5.74 -0.10
CA PRO A 23 18.71 -4.93 1.09
C PRO A 23 17.23 -4.85 1.46
N GLY A 24 16.36 -4.92 0.44
CA GLY A 24 14.90 -4.96 0.61
C GLY A 24 14.34 -6.18 1.33
N ARG A 25 15.07 -7.30 1.41
CA ARG A 25 14.61 -8.49 2.14
C ARG A 25 14.33 -8.19 3.62
N SER A 26 15.12 -7.31 4.23
CA SER A 26 14.93 -6.89 5.62
C SER A 26 13.70 -6.01 5.83
N ALA A 27 13.09 -5.50 4.76
CA ALA A 27 11.90 -4.65 4.78
C ALA A 27 10.60 -5.40 4.45
N VAL A 28 10.69 -6.73 4.31
CA VAL A 28 9.56 -7.63 4.04
C VAL A 28 9.37 -8.54 5.25
N ARG A 29 8.12 -8.80 5.63
CA ARG A 29 7.79 -9.73 6.71
C ARG A 29 8.25 -11.14 6.37
N GLU A 30 8.95 -11.77 7.30
CA GLU A 30 9.50 -13.11 7.13
C GLU A 30 8.57 -14.18 7.71
N LEU A 31 8.33 -15.24 6.93
CA LEU A 31 7.72 -16.47 7.42
C LEU A 31 8.78 -17.31 8.14
N LEU A 32 8.59 -17.51 9.44
CA LEU A 32 9.50 -18.30 10.29
C LEU A 32 9.15 -19.79 10.28
N ASP A 33 7.85 -20.09 10.26
CA ASP A 33 7.33 -21.45 10.28
C ASP A 33 5.89 -21.48 9.76
N SER A 34 5.41 -22.65 9.35
CA SER A 34 4.01 -22.88 8.99
C SER A 34 3.59 -24.28 9.39
N PHE A 35 2.41 -24.43 10.00
CA PHE A 35 1.92 -25.73 10.47
C PHE A 35 0.42 -25.93 10.22
N ASP A 36 -0.05 -27.13 10.59
CA ASP A 36 -1.43 -27.59 10.40
C ASP A 36 -2.47 -26.56 10.83
N HIS A 37 -3.64 -26.60 10.18
CA HIS A 37 -4.67 -25.55 10.26
C HIS A 37 -4.29 -24.21 9.62
N ARG A 38 -3.26 -24.19 8.74
CA ARG A 38 -2.85 -23.01 7.97
C ARG A 38 -2.40 -21.87 8.86
N CYS A 39 -1.58 -22.18 9.86
CA CYS A 39 -0.97 -21.17 10.71
C CYS A 39 0.35 -20.70 10.11
N LEU A 40 0.55 -19.38 10.02
CA LEU A 40 1.78 -18.75 9.56
C LEU A 40 2.46 -18.05 10.75
N VAL A 41 3.69 -18.45 11.05
CA VAL A 41 4.47 -17.94 12.18
C VAL A 41 5.41 -16.83 11.70
N HIS A 42 5.39 -15.70 12.39
CA HIS A 42 6.21 -14.54 12.05
C HIS A 42 6.78 -13.93 13.33
N SER A 43 7.85 -13.15 13.20
CA SER A 43 8.31 -12.26 14.27
C SER A 43 7.20 -11.27 14.64
N PRO A 44 7.05 -10.95 15.94
CA PRO A 44 6.08 -9.95 16.37
C PRO A 44 6.46 -8.57 15.83
N LEU A 45 5.45 -7.86 15.33
CA LEU A 45 5.53 -6.47 14.93
C LEU A 45 4.58 -5.65 15.81
N TRP A 46 4.79 -4.35 15.86
CA TRP A 46 3.85 -3.43 16.49
C TRP A 46 2.80 -2.97 15.47
N GLU A 47 2.13 -1.86 15.73
CA GLU A 47 1.01 -1.40 14.93
C GLU A 47 1.37 -1.05 13.48
N SER A 48 0.34 -1.07 12.64
CA SER A 48 0.42 -0.55 11.27
C SER A 48 0.60 0.97 11.26
N ILE A 49 1.11 1.50 10.15
CA ILE A 49 1.22 2.95 9.91
C ILE A 49 -0.15 3.62 10.06
N TRP A 50 -1.20 2.99 9.52
CA TRP A 50 -2.57 3.51 9.63
C TRP A 50 -3.07 3.60 11.07
N THR A 51 -2.90 2.54 11.86
CA THR A 51 -3.30 2.54 13.28
C THR A 51 -2.50 3.57 14.09
N PHE A 52 -1.21 3.68 13.83
CA PHE A 52 -0.35 4.69 14.45
C PHE A 52 -0.81 6.12 14.13
N LEU A 53 -1.19 6.39 12.87
CA LEU A 53 -1.74 7.68 12.45
C LEU A 53 -3.03 8.04 13.16
N ASN A 54 -3.95 7.09 13.32
CA ASN A 54 -5.22 7.32 14.01
C ASN A 54 -5.05 7.61 15.51
N ARG A 55 -3.89 7.30 16.09
CA ARG A 55 -3.51 7.71 17.46
C ARG A 55 -2.93 9.12 17.53
N ASN A 56 -2.49 9.68 16.39
CA ASN A 56 -1.96 11.04 16.30
C ASN A 56 -3.12 12.03 16.05
N PRO A 57 -3.34 13.03 16.92
CA PRO A 57 -4.37 14.06 16.69
C PRO A 57 -4.20 14.84 15.38
N VAL A 58 -2.98 14.88 14.84
CA VAL A 58 -2.67 15.54 13.56
C VAL A 58 -3.11 14.68 12.37
N GLY A 59 -3.23 13.36 12.54
CA GLY A 59 -3.63 12.41 11.48
C GLY A 59 -2.64 12.29 10.32
N ARG A 60 -1.38 12.73 10.51
CA ARG A 60 -0.34 12.78 9.46
C ARG A 60 1.02 12.36 9.99
N LEU A 61 1.84 11.74 9.14
CA LEU A 61 3.23 11.42 9.47
C LEU A 61 4.13 12.66 9.32
N PRO A 62 5.06 12.90 10.26
CA PRO A 62 6.14 13.87 10.05
C PRO A 62 7.00 13.49 8.82
N PRO A 63 7.57 14.46 8.08
CA PRO A 63 8.37 14.19 6.87
C PRO A 63 9.49 13.17 7.07
N VAL A 64 10.20 13.22 8.22
CA VAL A 64 11.27 12.26 8.54
C VAL A 64 10.74 10.84 8.66
N ALA A 65 9.61 10.65 9.37
CA ALA A 65 9.00 9.34 9.54
C ALA A 65 8.45 8.80 8.20
N LEU A 66 7.88 9.68 7.38
CA LEU A 66 7.46 9.33 6.03
C LEU A 66 8.65 8.88 5.18
N ALA A 67 9.75 9.66 5.13
CA ALA A 67 10.93 9.31 4.34
C ALA A 67 11.53 7.94 4.73
N VAL A 68 11.62 7.63 6.03
CA VAL A 68 12.07 6.30 6.49
C VAL A 68 11.11 5.20 6.03
N THR A 69 9.79 5.43 6.15
CA THR A 69 8.76 4.48 5.72
C THR A 69 8.83 4.22 4.22
N LEU A 70 8.94 5.28 3.41
CA LEU A 70 9.01 5.16 1.95
C LEU A 70 10.29 4.49 1.48
N ARG A 71 11.44 4.80 2.09
CA ARG A 71 12.68 4.11 1.75
C ARG A 71 12.54 2.60 1.98
N ARG A 72 12.00 2.21 3.14
CA ARG A 72 11.77 0.80 3.48
C ARG A 72 10.79 0.13 2.53
N LEU A 73 9.67 0.78 2.23
CA LEU A 73 8.68 0.28 1.27
C LEU A 73 9.28 0.10 -0.13
N PHE A 74 10.00 1.09 -0.65
CA PHE A 74 10.57 1.00 -2.00
C PHE A 74 11.70 -0.02 -2.09
N LEU A 75 12.50 -0.21 -1.02
CA LEU A 75 13.44 -1.33 -0.96
C LEU A 75 12.71 -2.68 -0.98
N ALA A 76 11.61 -2.82 -0.23
CA ALA A 76 10.78 -4.03 -0.22
C ALA A 76 10.16 -4.31 -1.61
N LEU A 77 9.62 -3.28 -2.27
CA LEU A 77 9.05 -3.40 -3.61
C LEU A 77 10.11 -3.71 -4.66
N ASP A 78 11.29 -3.11 -4.59
CA ASP A 78 12.41 -3.46 -5.49
C ASP A 78 12.80 -4.94 -5.32
N TYR A 79 12.84 -5.43 -4.08
CA TYR A 79 13.08 -6.84 -3.80
C TYR A 79 11.98 -7.75 -4.39
N PHE A 80 10.71 -7.38 -4.20
CA PHE A 80 9.57 -8.11 -4.74
C PHE A 80 9.59 -8.15 -6.27
N HIS A 81 9.78 -7.01 -6.91
CA HIS A 81 9.66 -6.85 -8.36
C HIS A 81 10.86 -7.46 -9.10
N THR A 82 12.08 -7.35 -8.54
CA THR A 82 13.30 -7.78 -9.24
C THR A 82 13.78 -9.17 -8.85
N GLN A 83 13.71 -9.53 -7.56
CA GLN A 83 14.24 -10.81 -7.06
C GLN A 83 13.14 -11.85 -6.88
N CYS A 84 12.05 -11.47 -6.20
CA CYS A 84 11.00 -12.43 -5.86
C CYS A 84 10.06 -12.72 -7.01
N LYS A 85 9.91 -11.79 -7.95
CA LYS A 85 8.87 -11.84 -8.99
C LYS A 85 7.48 -11.94 -8.38
N VAL A 86 7.18 -11.03 -7.46
CA VAL A 86 5.91 -10.92 -6.75
C VAL A 86 5.36 -9.51 -6.93
N ILE A 87 4.05 -9.39 -7.12
CA ILE A 87 3.29 -8.13 -7.13
C ILE A 87 2.37 -8.15 -5.92
N HIS A 88 2.40 -7.10 -5.09
CA HIS A 88 1.67 -7.12 -3.82
C HIS A 88 0.16 -6.87 -3.99
N THR A 89 -0.21 -5.98 -4.91
CA THR A 89 -1.59 -5.60 -5.29
C THR A 89 -2.45 -4.92 -4.21
N ASP A 90 -1.91 -4.69 -3.01
CA ASP A 90 -2.65 -4.13 -1.87
C ASP A 90 -1.74 -3.27 -0.98
N ILE A 91 -0.93 -2.40 -1.58
CA ILE A 91 -0.08 -1.47 -0.82
C ILE A 91 -0.96 -0.39 -0.18
N LYS A 92 -0.98 -0.36 1.16
CA LYS A 92 -1.68 0.62 1.98
C LYS A 92 -1.07 0.72 3.38
N GLY A 93 -1.44 1.75 4.13
CA GLY A 93 -0.90 2.01 5.46
C GLY A 93 -1.17 0.91 6.49
N ASP A 94 -2.22 0.11 6.31
CA ASP A 94 -2.53 -1.05 7.15
C ASP A 94 -1.53 -2.20 6.98
N ASN A 95 -0.97 -2.34 5.78
CA ASN A 95 -0.09 -3.45 5.40
C ASN A 95 1.40 -3.12 5.63
N ILE A 96 1.69 -1.99 6.27
CA ILE A 96 3.05 -1.60 6.67
C ILE A 96 3.06 -1.45 8.19
N MET A 97 3.82 -2.30 8.87
CA MET A 97 3.86 -2.37 10.33
C MET A 97 5.22 -1.96 10.87
N PHE A 98 5.25 -1.35 12.05
CA PHE A 98 6.50 -1.01 12.73
C PHE A 98 7.12 -2.25 13.36
N GLY A 99 8.43 -2.44 13.18
CA GLY A 99 9.17 -3.41 13.98
C GLY A 99 9.21 -3.02 15.46
N ILE A 100 9.74 -3.92 16.29
CA ILE A 100 9.97 -3.70 17.71
C ILE A 100 11.45 -3.95 17.99
N TYR A 101 12.17 -2.96 18.53
CA TYR A 101 13.54 -3.13 19.04
C TYR A 101 13.59 -3.13 20.58
N ASP A 102 12.44 -2.94 21.23
CA ASP A 102 12.27 -2.89 22.67
C ASP A 102 11.59 -4.17 23.18
N ASP A 103 12.37 -5.18 23.53
CA ASP A 103 11.85 -6.45 24.06
C ASP A 103 11.07 -6.29 25.38
N SER A 104 11.22 -5.16 26.08
CA SER A 104 10.50 -4.93 27.35
C SER A 104 8.98 -4.86 27.17
N VAL A 105 8.48 -4.65 25.95
CA VAL A 105 7.05 -4.74 25.65
C VAL A 105 6.52 -6.17 25.78
N PHE A 106 7.33 -7.18 25.45
CA PHE A 106 6.92 -8.58 25.54
C PHE A 106 6.93 -9.05 26.99
N THR A 107 7.96 -8.70 27.76
CA THR A 107 8.00 -8.97 29.21
C THR A 107 6.80 -8.35 29.92
N ALA A 108 6.47 -7.08 29.62
CA ALA A 108 5.31 -6.42 30.20
C ALA A 108 4.00 -7.09 29.79
N PHE A 109 3.87 -7.53 28.54
CA PHE A 109 2.69 -8.26 28.05
C PHE A 109 2.48 -9.58 28.82
N GLU A 110 3.55 -10.35 29.01
CA GLU A 110 3.51 -11.61 29.78
C GLU A 110 3.14 -11.37 31.24
N GLU A 111 3.79 -10.41 31.91
CA GLU A 111 3.52 -10.07 33.31
C GLU A 111 2.07 -9.61 33.52
N GLU A 112 1.53 -8.83 32.58
CA GLU A 112 0.13 -8.40 32.59
C GLU A 112 -0.83 -9.57 32.38
N GLU A 113 -0.58 -10.45 31.41
CA GLU A 113 -1.47 -11.58 31.15
C GLU A 113 -1.47 -12.59 32.30
N LEU A 114 -0.36 -12.70 33.05
CA LEU A 114 -0.25 -13.51 34.26
C LEU A 114 -0.97 -12.88 35.47
N SER A 115 -0.88 -11.56 35.62
CA SER A 115 -1.44 -10.84 36.78
C SER A 115 -2.91 -10.48 36.61
N ASP A 116 -3.33 -10.18 35.38
CA ASP A 116 -4.69 -9.84 34.98
C ASP A 116 -5.05 -10.58 33.67
N PRO A 117 -5.43 -11.86 33.75
CA PRO A 117 -5.77 -12.67 32.59
C PRO A 117 -6.86 -12.04 31.72
N THR A 118 -6.65 -12.01 30.40
CA THR A 118 -7.70 -11.58 29.46
C THR A 118 -9.00 -12.38 29.64
N PRO A 119 -10.16 -11.73 29.44
CA PRO A 119 -11.44 -12.43 29.35
C PRO A 119 -11.34 -13.63 28.41
N ARG A 120 -11.66 -14.80 28.95
CA ARG A 120 -11.57 -16.07 28.26
C ARG A 120 -12.81 -16.91 28.50
N LYS A 121 -13.17 -17.72 27.52
CA LYS A 121 -14.30 -18.63 27.55
C LYS A 121 -13.81 -20.03 27.19
N GLU A 122 -14.10 -20.99 28.06
CA GLU A 122 -13.95 -22.41 27.74
C GLU A 122 -15.14 -22.86 26.87
N VAL A 123 -14.83 -23.43 25.71
CA VAL A 123 -15.79 -24.06 24.80
C VAL A 123 -15.25 -25.44 24.46
N ASP A 124 -15.94 -26.48 24.94
CA ASP A 124 -15.49 -27.87 24.87
C ASP A 124 -14.06 -28.02 25.45
N ASP A 125 -13.09 -28.46 24.64
CA ASP A 125 -11.67 -28.61 25.02
C ASP A 125 -10.80 -27.41 24.58
N SER A 126 -11.40 -26.28 24.19
CA SER A 126 -10.70 -25.10 23.69
C SER A 126 -10.95 -23.85 24.54
N THR A 127 -9.88 -23.12 24.83
CA THR A 127 -9.97 -21.80 25.47
C THR A 127 -9.96 -20.72 24.40
N ILE A 128 -11.03 -19.94 24.34
CA ILE A 128 -11.13 -18.76 23.47
C ILE A 128 -10.84 -17.53 24.32
N CYS A 129 -9.74 -16.82 24.05
CA CYS A 129 -9.39 -15.55 24.69
C CYS A 129 -9.56 -14.37 23.72
N ILE A 130 -9.78 -13.19 24.29
CA ILE A 130 -9.61 -11.95 23.52
C ILE A 130 -8.13 -11.58 23.44
N SER A 131 -7.71 -10.91 22.37
CA SER A 131 -6.34 -10.40 22.27
C SER A 131 -6.12 -9.26 23.25
N ARG A 132 -4.99 -9.29 23.96
CA ARG A 132 -4.44 -8.13 24.69
C ARG A 132 -3.68 -7.25 23.70
N GLU A 133 -3.73 -5.93 23.89
CA GLU A 133 -2.93 -5.01 23.10
C GLU A 133 -1.49 -4.98 23.61
N LEU A 134 -0.52 -4.94 22.69
CA LEU A 134 0.88 -4.66 23.05
C LEU A 134 1.02 -3.20 23.47
N ARG A 135 1.73 -2.95 24.57
CA ARG A 135 2.10 -1.59 24.99
C ARG A 135 2.92 -0.89 23.91
N LYS A 136 2.87 0.44 23.91
CA LYS A 136 3.71 1.28 23.06
C LYS A 136 5.20 1.00 23.35
N PRO A 137 6.01 0.57 22.36
CA PRO A 137 7.43 0.37 22.57
C PRO A 137 8.15 1.70 22.81
N LYS A 138 9.25 1.66 23.56
CA LYS A 138 10.13 2.83 23.76
C LYS A 138 10.99 3.09 22.52
N ASP A 139 11.36 2.03 21.82
CA ASP A 139 12.14 2.07 20.60
C ASP A 139 11.43 1.31 19.47
N TYR A 140 11.19 2.02 18.38
CA TYR A 140 10.46 1.51 17.23
C TYR A 140 11.43 0.87 16.25
N GLY A 141 11.11 -0.34 15.82
CA GLY A 141 11.79 -0.97 14.70
C GLY A 141 11.44 -0.31 13.38
N ALA A 142 12.29 -0.55 12.38
CA ALA A 142 12.05 -0.04 11.04
C ALA A 142 10.74 -0.60 10.45
N PRO A 143 10.00 0.17 9.61
CA PRO A 143 8.80 -0.32 8.94
C PRO A 143 9.05 -1.58 8.10
N VAL A 144 8.05 -2.47 8.06
CA VAL A 144 8.08 -3.76 7.38
C VAL A 144 6.78 -3.92 6.59
N LEU A 145 6.90 -4.29 5.31
CA LEU A 145 5.79 -4.63 4.43
C LEU A 145 5.25 -6.02 4.80
N CYS A 146 3.92 -6.12 4.96
CA CYS A 146 3.21 -7.26 5.50
C CYS A 146 1.98 -7.59 4.63
N ASP A 147 1.32 -8.72 4.95
CA ASP A 147 0.08 -9.20 4.32
C ASP A 147 0.22 -9.49 2.82
N PHE A 148 0.57 -10.74 2.51
CA PHE A 148 0.74 -11.20 1.13
C PHE A 148 -0.45 -12.02 0.64
N GLY A 149 -1.60 -11.90 1.33
CA GLY A 149 -2.82 -12.66 0.99
C GLY A 149 -3.45 -12.27 -0.34
N SER A 150 -3.14 -11.07 -0.86
CA SER A 150 -3.57 -10.59 -2.18
C SER A 150 -2.42 -10.56 -3.21
N ALA A 151 -1.20 -10.93 -2.79
CA ALA A 151 -0.06 -10.90 -3.68
C ALA A 151 -0.20 -11.98 -4.78
N VAL A 152 0.38 -11.69 -5.95
CA VAL A 152 0.34 -12.57 -7.12
C VAL A 152 1.74 -12.73 -7.72
N PRO A 153 1.98 -13.82 -8.46
CA PRO A 153 3.21 -13.99 -9.22
C PRO A 153 3.40 -12.86 -10.22
N GLY A 154 4.64 -12.38 -10.38
CA GLY A 154 5.02 -11.48 -11.46
C GLY A 154 5.38 -12.26 -12.74
N ASP A 155 5.79 -11.51 -13.77
CA ASP A 155 6.21 -12.02 -15.09
C ASP A 155 5.13 -12.86 -15.83
N VAL A 156 3.88 -12.78 -15.37
CA VAL A 156 2.69 -13.33 -16.04
C VAL A 156 1.72 -12.19 -16.38
N GLU A 157 0.88 -12.40 -17.39
CA GLU A 157 -0.13 -11.41 -17.77
C GLU A 157 -1.28 -11.42 -16.76
N HIS A 158 -1.65 -10.22 -16.30
CA HIS A 158 -2.75 -10.02 -15.38
C HIS A 158 -3.78 -9.03 -15.92
N CYS A 159 -5.05 -9.28 -15.58
CA CYS A 159 -6.21 -8.47 -15.96
C CYS A 159 -7.33 -8.51 -14.90
N GLU A 160 -7.05 -9.11 -13.74
CA GLU A 160 -8.00 -9.29 -12.65
C GLU A 160 -8.33 -7.96 -11.96
N ASP A 161 -9.47 -7.95 -11.26
CA ASP A 161 -9.87 -6.83 -10.41
C ASP A 161 -9.17 -6.97 -9.04
N ILE A 162 -8.16 -6.13 -8.83
CA ILE A 162 -7.32 -6.07 -7.64
C ILE A 162 -7.41 -4.68 -7.00
N GLN A 163 -6.67 -4.49 -5.91
CA GLN A 163 -6.51 -3.25 -5.15
C GLN A 163 -7.78 -2.78 -4.43
N PRO A 164 -7.62 -2.13 -3.27
CA PRO A 164 -8.71 -1.41 -2.62
C PRO A 164 -9.26 -0.31 -3.53
N ASP A 165 -10.56 -0.04 -3.41
CA ASP A 165 -11.30 0.88 -4.27
C ASP A 165 -10.61 2.24 -4.48
N ILE A 166 -10.18 2.90 -3.39
CA ILE A 166 -9.57 4.24 -3.41
C ILE A 166 -8.09 4.25 -3.87
N TYR A 167 -7.46 3.08 -3.91
CA TYR A 167 -6.07 2.93 -4.36
C TYR A 167 -5.98 2.31 -5.76
N ARG A 168 -7.11 1.91 -6.35
CA ARG A 168 -7.15 1.20 -7.63
C ARG A 168 -6.54 2.03 -8.76
N ALA A 169 -5.60 1.42 -9.48
CA ALA A 169 -4.88 2.03 -10.59
C ALA A 169 -5.77 2.16 -11.84
N PRO A 170 -5.53 3.17 -12.71
CA PRO A 170 -6.36 3.40 -13.89
C PRO A 170 -6.42 2.21 -14.84
N GLU A 171 -5.31 1.49 -15.03
CA GLU A 171 -5.27 0.28 -15.86
C GLU A 171 -6.15 -0.84 -15.30
N VAL A 172 -6.29 -0.97 -13.98
CA VAL A 172 -7.17 -1.94 -13.33
C VAL A 172 -8.64 -1.52 -13.53
N ILE A 173 -8.96 -0.23 -13.36
CA ILE A 173 -10.31 0.29 -13.61
C ILE A 173 -10.74 0.08 -15.07
N LEU A 174 -9.82 0.30 -16.01
CA LEU A 174 -10.06 0.16 -17.45
C LEU A 174 -9.98 -1.30 -17.93
N GLN A 175 -9.65 -2.25 -17.05
CA GLN A 175 -9.41 -3.66 -17.40
C GLN A 175 -8.38 -3.82 -18.53
N ALA A 176 -7.32 -3.00 -18.46
CA ALA A 176 -6.12 -3.15 -19.27
C ALA A 176 -5.15 -4.14 -18.59
N PRO A 177 -4.23 -4.77 -19.34
CA PRO A 177 -3.18 -5.56 -18.73
C PRO A 177 -2.35 -4.75 -17.74
N TRP A 178 -1.98 -5.36 -16.63
CA TRP A 178 -1.20 -4.72 -15.58
C TRP A 178 -0.06 -5.61 -15.08
N SER A 179 0.89 -5.00 -14.36
CA SER A 179 2.10 -5.65 -13.83
C SER A 179 2.60 -4.91 -12.58
N TYR A 180 3.87 -5.10 -12.19
CA TYR A 180 4.51 -4.58 -10.98
C TYR A 180 4.20 -3.10 -10.63
N THR A 181 4.02 -2.25 -11.64
CA THR A 181 3.80 -0.80 -11.47
C THR A 181 2.45 -0.44 -10.85
N VAL A 182 1.54 -1.40 -10.65
CA VAL A 182 0.32 -1.20 -9.86
C VAL A 182 0.63 -0.91 -8.38
N ASP A 183 1.68 -1.54 -7.83
CA ASP A 183 2.14 -1.30 -6.47
C ASP A 183 2.72 0.11 -6.32
N ILE A 184 3.37 0.63 -7.38
CA ILE A 184 3.92 1.99 -7.41
C ILE A 184 2.80 3.03 -7.41
N TRP A 185 1.70 2.77 -8.12
CA TRP A 185 0.51 3.61 -8.06
C TRP A 185 -0.11 3.60 -6.66
N ASN A 186 -0.30 2.41 -6.08
CA ASN A 186 -0.81 2.29 -4.70
C ASN A 186 0.06 3.06 -3.70
N ALA A 187 1.39 2.96 -3.81
CA ALA A 187 2.31 3.72 -2.98
C ALA A 187 2.10 5.23 -3.13
N GLY A 188 1.94 5.73 -4.37
CA GLY A 188 1.62 7.13 -4.64
C GLY A 188 0.33 7.60 -3.95
N CYS A 189 -0.76 6.85 -4.08
CA CYS A 189 -2.01 7.19 -3.39
C CYS A 189 -1.87 7.11 -1.86
N MET A 190 -1.26 6.05 -1.33
CA MET A 190 -1.04 5.85 0.09
C MET A 190 -0.21 6.99 0.71
N ILE A 191 0.86 7.44 0.04
CA ILE A 191 1.70 8.55 0.50
C ILE A 191 0.86 9.80 0.77
N TRP A 192 -0.04 10.12 -0.15
CA TRP A 192 -0.91 11.28 -0.01
C TRP A 192 -1.81 11.17 1.22
N ASP A 193 -2.43 10.01 1.44
CA ASP A 193 -3.30 9.76 2.58
C ASP A 193 -2.58 9.94 3.92
N ILE A 194 -1.39 9.33 4.05
CA ILE A 194 -0.65 9.33 5.31
C ILE A 194 0.12 10.64 5.58
N PHE A 195 0.36 11.44 4.53
CA PHE A 195 1.11 12.69 4.64
C PHE A 195 0.25 13.93 4.64
N GLU A 196 -0.75 14.02 3.76
CA GLU A 196 -1.69 15.14 3.66
C GLU A 196 -2.92 14.94 4.57
N GLY A 197 -3.16 13.72 5.07
CA GLY A 197 -4.24 13.43 6.01
C GLY A 197 -5.62 13.36 5.35
N ARG A 198 -5.67 13.14 4.03
CA ARG A 198 -6.90 12.98 3.24
C ARG A 198 -6.65 12.08 2.05
N HIS A 199 -7.69 11.38 1.61
CA HIS A 199 -7.59 10.49 0.46
C HIS A 199 -7.20 11.23 -0.82
N MET A 200 -6.25 10.68 -1.59
CA MET A 200 -5.92 11.20 -2.93
C MET A 200 -7.13 11.12 -3.87
N PHE A 201 -7.82 9.98 -3.82
CA PHE A 201 -9.03 9.69 -4.58
C PHE A 201 -10.07 9.11 -3.63
N THR A 202 -11.33 9.45 -3.84
CA THR A 202 -12.46 8.92 -3.06
C THR A 202 -13.30 7.97 -3.90
N GLY A 203 -13.32 8.19 -5.22
CA GLY A 203 -14.27 7.56 -6.14
C GLY A 203 -15.73 7.73 -5.73
N HIS A 204 -16.04 8.72 -4.88
CA HIS A 204 -17.37 8.92 -4.35
C HIS A 204 -18.29 9.45 -5.46
N ASP A 205 -19.28 8.63 -5.79
CA ASP A 205 -20.26 9.00 -6.79
C ASP A 205 -21.42 9.75 -6.14
N PRO A 206 -21.64 11.05 -6.46
CA PRO A 206 -22.68 11.84 -5.82
C PRO A 206 -24.10 11.37 -6.19
N GLU A 207 -24.28 10.70 -7.32
CA GLU A 207 -25.59 10.15 -7.71
C GLU A 207 -25.93 8.90 -6.90
N PHE A 208 -24.96 8.01 -6.72
CA PHE A 208 -25.17 6.71 -6.06
C PHE A 208 -24.78 6.69 -4.57
N GLN A 209 -24.14 7.75 -4.06
CA GLN A 209 -23.66 7.89 -2.68
C GLN A 209 -22.73 6.74 -2.24
N LYS A 210 -21.91 6.24 -3.16
CA LYS A 210 -20.93 5.16 -2.92
C LYS A 210 -19.82 5.20 -3.94
N TYR A 211 -18.79 4.39 -3.72
CA TYR A 211 -17.71 4.25 -4.69
C TYR A 211 -18.21 3.79 -6.07
N ARG A 212 -17.76 4.46 -7.13
CA ARG A 212 -17.90 4.02 -8.53
C ARG A 212 -16.66 4.36 -9.35
N SER A 213 -16.26 3.43 -10.22
CA SER A 213 -15.16 3.59 -11.16
C SER A 213 -15.24 4.86 -12.02
N ARG A 214 -16.45 5.31 -12.42
CA ARG A 214 -16.62 6.55 -13.20
C ARG A 214 -16.22 7.79 -12.41
N ALA A 215 -16.56 7.85 -11.12
CA ALA A 215 -16.19 8.97 -10.25
C ALA A 215 -14.69 8.95 -9.97
N HIS A 216 -14.12 7.76 -9.74
CA HIS A 216 -12.69 7.61 -9.54
C HIS A 216 -11.89 8.05 -10.79
N LEU A 217 -12.29 7.61 -11.99
CA LEU A 217 -11.66 8.08 -13.24
C LEU A 217 -11.78 9.59 -13.43
N ALA A 218 -12.92 10.18 -13.08
CA ALA A 218 -13.10 11.63 -13.15
C ALA A 218 -12.13 12.38 -12.21
N GLU A 219 -11.90 11.88 -10.99
CA GLU A 219 -10.90 12.44 -10.07
C GLU A 219 -9.46 12.28 -10.60
N ILE A 220 -9.12 11.11 -11.16
CA ILE A 220 -7.81 10.89 -11.81
C ILE A 220 -7.62 11.89 -12.97
N MET A 221 -8.65 12.11 -13.78
CA MET A 221 -8.61 13.08 -14.88
C MET A 221 -8.52 14.53 -14.41
N ALA A 222 -9.13 14.86 -13.27
CA ALA A 222 -9.00 16.18 -12.66
C ALA A 222 -7.54 16.46 -12.24
N LEU A 223 -6.82 15.41 -11.83
CA LEU A 223 -5.40 15.50 -11.43
C LEU A 223 -4.43 15.45 -12.62
N LEU A 224 -4.56 14.44 -13.48
CA LEU A 224 -3.58 14.09 -14.51
C LEU A 224 -3.96 14.57 -15.92
N GLY A 225 -5.18 15.09 -16.10
CA GLY A 225 -5.73 15.40 -17.41
C GLY A 225 -6.30 14.17 -18.13
N GLN A 226 -6.56 14.31 -19.43
CA GLN A 226 -7.14 13.23 -20.25
C GLN A 226 -6.18 12.04 -20.35
N PRO A 227 -6.67 10.79 -20.29
CA PRO A 227 -5.84 9.62 -20.52
C PRO A 227 -5.29 9.62 -21.96
N PRO A 228 -4.04 9.18 -22.16
CA PRO A 228 -3.51 8.91 -23.50
C PRO A 228 -4.35 7.88 -24.26
N SER A 229 -4.37 7.99 -25.59
CA SER A 229 -5.17 7.09 -26.44
C SER A 229 -4.75 5.63 -26.34
N GLU A 230 -3.46 5.39 -26.11
CA GLU A 230 -2.82 4.09 -25.96
C GLU A 230 -3.35 3.37 -24.71
N VAL A 231 -3.49 4.11 -23.60
CA VAL A 231 -4.07 3.61 -22.34
C VAL A 231 -5.53 3.22 -22.55
N LEU A 232 -6.30 4.04 -23.28
CA LEU A 232 -7.69 3.71 -23.60
C LEU A 232 -7.81 2.48 -24.50
N GLN A 233 -6.94 2.35 -25.51
CA GLN A 233 -6.96 1.21 -26.45
C GLN A 233 -6.60 -0.12 -25.76
N ALA A 234 -5.74 -0.09 -24.74
CA ALA A 234 -5.39 -1.28 -23.97
C ALA A 234 -6.53 -1.77 -23.06
N GLY A 235 -7.42 -0.87 -22.64
CA GLY A 235 -8.48 -1.16 -21.68
C GLY A 235 -9.71 -1.84 -22.30
N LYS A 236 -10.00 -3.08 -21.88
CA LYS A 236 -11.21 -3.83 -22.31
C LYS A 236 -12.50 -3.13 -21.89
N ALA A 237 -12.47 -2.37 -20.79
CA ALA A 237 -13.61 -1.63 -20.25
C ALA A 237 -13.63 -0.15 -20.65
N SER A 238 -12.69 0.36 -21.45
CA SER A 238 -12.62 1.78 -21.82
C SER A 238 -13.90 2.29 -22.47
N HIS A 239 -14.54 1.48 -23.32
CA HIS A 239 -15.81 1.81 -23.98
C HIS A 239 -16.98 2.08 -23.01
N LYS A 240 -16.88 1.67 -21.74
CA LYS A 240 -17.89 1.97 -20.71
C LYS A 240 -17.79 3.41 -20.21
N PHE A 241 -16.61 4.01 -20.29
CA PHE A 241 -16.33 5.32 -19.70
C PHE A 241 -16.02 6.39 -20.74
N PHE A 242 -15.52 6.00 -21.91
CA PHE A 242 -15.09 6.90 -22.98
C PHE A 242 -15.84 6.61 -24.28
N THR A 243 -15.95 7.63 -25.13
CA THR A 243 -16.40 7.50 -26.53
C THR A 243 -15.26 6.97 -27.41
N ASP A 244 -15.58 6.59 -28.64
CA ASP A 244 -14.57 6.15 -29.62
C ASP A 244 -13.57 7.27 -30.00
N THR A 245 -13.95 8.53 -29.76
CA THR A 245 -13.08 9.71 -29.95
C THR A 245 -12.19 9.99 -28.74
N GLY A 246 -12.32 9.23 -27.66
CA GLY A 246 -11.55 9.40 -26.42
C GLY A 246 -12.16 10.41 -25.44
N ASP A 247 -13.37 10.91 -25.72
CA ASP A 247 -14.04 11.85 -24.81
C ASP A 247 -14.67 11.07 -23.65
N PHE A 248 -14.52 11.58 -22.43
CA PHE A 248 -15.19 11.01 -21.27
C PHE A 248 -16.70 11.14 -21.43
N ARG A 249 -17.43 10.06 -21.24
CA ARG A 249 -18.88 10.05 -21.34
C ARG A 249 -19.43 10.94 -20.22
N ASN A 250 -20.24 11.95 -20.57
CA ASN A 250 -20.83 12.95 -19.66
C ASN A 250 -21.87 12.36 -18.69
N GLU A 251 -21.52 11.28 -18.00
CA GLU A 251 -22.33 10.63 -16.97
C GLU A 251 -22.00 11.16 -15.57
N ILE A 252 -20.85 11.81 -15.41
CA ILE A 252 -20.44 12.49 -14.17
C ILE A 252 -19.54 13.67 -14.51
N ASP A 253 -19.68 14.77 -13.76
CA ASP A 253 -18.82 15.94 -13.91
C ASP A 253 -17.40 15.64 -13.44
N ILE A 254 -16.41 16.07 -14.21
CA ILE A 254 -15.00 16.06 -13.79
C ILE A 254 -14.82 17.16 -12.75
N PRO A 255 -14.30 16.86 -11.54
CA PRO A 255 -14.01 17.87 -10.54
C PRO A 255 -13.10 19.00 -11.07
N GLU A 256 -13.11 20.15 -10.40
CA GLU A 256 -12.22 21.24 -10.74
C GLU A 256 -10.76 20.75 -10.72
N ARG A 257 -10.02 21.01 -11.80
CA ARG A 257 -8.63 20.58 -11.92
C ARG A 257 -7.78 21.25 -10.85
N ALA A 258 -7.19 20.45 -9.99
CA ALA A 258 -6.24 20.89 -8.99
C ALA A 258 -4.97 20.05 -9.13
N SER A 259 -3.87 20.69 -9.49
CA SER A 259 -2.55 20.06 -9.52
C SER A 259 -2.13 19.61 -8.12
N LEU A 260 -1.26 18.59 -8.03
CA LEU A 260 -0.65 18.19 -6.76
C LEU A 260 -0.05 19.40 -6.02
N ALA A 261 0.59 20.33 -6.74
CA ALA A 261 1.20 21.52 -6.15
C ALA A 261 0.20 22.45 -5.43
N GLN A 262 -1.02 22.57 -5.98
CA GLN A 262 -2.09 23.36 -5.38
C GLN A 262 -2.75 22.64 -4.19
N GLN A 263 -2.76 21.31 -4.21
CA GLN A 263 -3.39 20.51 -3.17
C GLN A 263 -2.47 20.23 -1.98
N GLU A 264 -1.16 20.15 -2.21
CA GLU A 264 -0.16 19.96 -1.16
C GLU A 264 -0.07 21.24 -0.33
N ILE A 265 -0.19 21.13 1.00
CA ILE A 265 -0.15 22.29 1.91
C ILE A 265 0.82 22.11 3.08
N SER A 266 1.51 20.97 3.14
CA SER A 266 2.33 20.55 4.28
C SER A 266 3.79 21.01 4.17
N LEU A 267 4.28 21.20 2.95
CA LEU A 267 5.66 21.54 2.64
C LEU A 267 5.76 22.90 1.92
N GLU A 268 6.96 23.47 1.95
CA GLU A 268 7.28 24.74 1.27
C GLU A 268 8.66 24.66 0.59
N GLY A 269 8.87 25.55 -0.38
CA GLY A 269 10.15 25.72 -1.09
C GLY A 269 10.67 24.42 -1.73
N GLU A 270 11.98 24.22 -1.67
CA GLU A 270 12.68 23.09 -2.28
C GLU A 270 12.13 21.73 -1.83
N ARG A 271 11.75 21.59 -0.54
CA ARG A 271 11.17 20.34 -0.02
C ARG A 271 9.87 19.96 -0.71
N LYS A 272 9.01 20.94 -0.99
CA LYS A 272 7.76 20.73 -1.73
C LYS A 272 8.05 20.36 -3.17
N GLU A 273 8.96 21.06 -3.83
CA GLU A 273 9.33 20.77 -5.23
C GLU A 273 9.85 19.35 -5.40
N MET A 274 10.76 18.91 -4.52
CA MET A 274 11.29 17.55 -4.51
C MET A 274 10.18 16.51 -4.26
N PHE A 275 9.30 16.75 -3.29
CA PHE A 275 8.18 15.84 -2.97
C PHE A 275 7.25 15.68 -4.17
N LEU A 276 6.83 16.78 -4.79
CA LEU A 276 5.95 16.76 -5.96
C LEU A 276 6.62 16.10 -7.17
N ALA A 277 7.93 16.29 -7.35
CA ALA A 277 8.68 15.59 -8.38
C ALA A 277 8.66 14.08 -8.17
N MET A 278 8.87 13.60 -6.94
CA MET A 278 8.75 12.19 -6.58
C MET A 278 7.32 11.66 -6.85
N MET A 279 6.28 12.37 -6.39
CA MET A 279 4.88 11.98 -6.59
C MET A 279 4.50 11.83 -8.06
N ASN A 280 4.95 12.77 -8.91
CA ASN A 280 4.72 12.71 -10.35
C ASN A 280 5.37 11.49 -11.01
N ARG A 281 6.43 10.91 -10.42
CA ARG A 281 7.05 9.68 -10.95
C ARG A 281 6.23 8.42 -10.67
N MET A 282 5.24 8.49 -9.77
CA MET A 282 4.36 7.37 -9.40
C MET A 282 2.97 7.50 -10.01
N LEU A 283 2.42 8.72 -10.02
CA LEU A 283 1.06 8.99 -10.48
C LEU A 283 1.04 9.31 -11.98
N GLN A 284 1.14 8.27 -12.79
CA GLN A 284 1.10 8.34 -14.26
C GLN A 284 -0.03 7.48 -14.84
N TRP A 285 -0.68 7.99 -15.90
CA TRP A 285 -1.69 7.24 -16.66
C TRP A 285 -1.10 5.99 -17.30
N ASP A 286 0.00 6.15 -18.02
CA ASP A 286 0.73 5.04 -18.63
C ASP A 286 1.59 4.36 -17.55
N PRO A 287 1.32 3.08 -17.22
CA PRO A 287 2.09 2.36 -16.21
C PRO A 287 3.58 2.28 -16.57
N ALA A 288 3.94 2.29 -17.87
CA ALA A 288 5.33 2.24 -18.32
C ALA A 288 6.13 3.53 -18.02
N GLN A 289 5.44 4.64 -17.71
CA GLN A 289 6.09 5.90 -17.30
C GLN A 289 6.33 5.99 -15.79
N ARG A 290 5.83 5.02 -15.01
CA ARG A 290 6.06 5.00 -13.56
C ARG A 290 7.49 4.54 -13.27
N SER A 291 8.17 5.26 -12.38
CA SER A 291 9.54 4.91 -11.99
C SER A 291 9.58 3.60 -11.21
N PRO A 292 10.62 2.76 -11.41
CA PRO A 292 10.79 1.53 -10.65
C PRO A 292 11.10 1.85 -9.17
N ALA A 293 10.70 0.93 -8.29
CA ALA A 293 10.89 1.08 -6.84
C ALA A 293 12.35 1.37 -6.45
N LYS A 294 13.32 0.74 -7.11
CA LYS A 294 14.76 0.99 -6.90
C LYS A 294 15.14 2.46 -6.99
N GLU A 295 14.65 3.16 -8.01
CA GLU A 295 14.97 4.57 -8.21
C GLU A 295 14.20 5.48 -7.26
N LEU A 296 13.02 5.06 -6.80
CA LEU A 296 12.23 5.78 -5.81
C LEU A 296 12.85 5.65 -4.41
N ALA A 297 13.46 4.51 -4.08
CA ALA A 297 14.14 4.30 -2.79
C ALA A 297 15.31 5.29 -2.56
N GLU A 298 15.92 5.75 -3.65
CA GLU A 298 17.03 6.70 -3.66
C GLU A 298 16.60 8.09 -4.18
N ASP A 299 15.28 8.37 -4.17
CA ASP A 299 14.76 9.66 -4.62
C ASP A 299 15.33 10.81 -3.76
N PRO A 300 15.67 11.96 -4.38
CA PRO A 300 16.24 13.09 -3.65
C PRO A 300 15.42 13.51 -2.43
N TRP A 301 14.08 13.47 -2.50
CA TRP A 301 13.24 13.88 -1.37
C TRP A 301 13.47 12.97 -0.17
N ILE A 302 13.47 11.65 -0.38
CA ILE A 302 13.74 10.66 0.67
C ILE A 302 15.15 10.83 1.21
N MET A 303 16.15 10.87 0.33
CA MET A 303 17.55 10.90 0.71
C MET A 303 17.94 12.13 1.51
N ALA A 304 17.23 13.24 1.33
CA ALA A 304 17.53 14.44 2.08
C ALA A 304 16.95 14.46 3.51
N TYR A 305 16.33 13.36 3.96
CA TYR A 305 15.98 13.06 5.35
C TYR A 305 16.69 11.82 5.92
N MET A 306 17.55 11.16 5.12
CA MET A 306 18.37 10.01 5.54
C MET A 306 19.75 10.46 6.01
#